data_AF-A0A6G0I6N9-F1
#
_entry.id   AF-A0A6G0I6N9-F1
#
_cell.length_a   1.000
_cell.length_b   1.000
_cell.length_c   1.000
_cell.angle_alpha   90.00
_cell.angle_beta   90.00
_cell.angle_gamma   90.00
#
_symmetry.space_group_name_H-M   'P 1'
#
loop_
_entity.id
_entity.type
_entity.pdbx_description
1 polymer ?
#
loop_
_entity_poly.entity_id
_entity_poly.type
_entity_poly.pdbx_seq_one_letter_code
_entity_poly.pdbx_strand_id
1 'polypeptide(L)'
;MGSRDSLCKIAALIGVFVVLKVQAFPTRTGDDADDGELRDDILDINRGLDHLFEGDIAGNPNRNAILDEKRRWKFPIPYILTDSLELNAKGVILQAFEEYRMRSCVDFKPYEGETTYISFTKLSGCWSYVGDDKTGQNISIGARCDTKAIVQHELLHALGFYHEQSRSDRDDYVKIWWDQIEEGMEHNFNKYEDDFITDLNTAYDYESIMHYRPLSFNKNESIPTITTTIPYFNEVIGQRLDFSEVDITRLNRMYDCANTQTLLDQCSFELINICGMIQNEQDNADWVQMLSNPTDTDHTLAGRCRDSGYYMKFDTSSGTAGTSALLESRILYPKRDEQCLQFFYKMSRAAGDKLVIWIRTDDGTGTVRSVRKIHTITGDGDAVWKIAHVTLKVTKKFRYFFQGIKGSASSSGAILIDDITLTETVCPNAVWQIRNFTNVLATTAPGSPVKSKCFVNSEGYSFGISVYPNGKHVDYPDYVGMYMHLCSGENDAVMEWPAANRQMTIVAMDQDSDVKLRMSSTRSFTTDTNPRWNKTTANPDAVWDDSCECFRSQDYGWTTFISHKHLQRRSFLKNDDLIITADFNDLTHLIKTEVPVKPAAPSNDIADEV
;
A
#
# COMPACT_ATOMS: atom_id res chain seq x y z
N MET A 1 21.65 71.72 54.67
CA MET A 1 22.28 72.04 53.37
C MET A 1 23.26 70.92 53.09
N GLY A 2 23.15 70.04 52.10
CA GLY A 2 22.38 69.96 50.87
C GLY A 2 23.26 69.17 49.90
N SER A 3 22.75 68.05 49.38
CA SER A 3 23.08 67.42 48.09
C SER A 3 24.55 67.06 47.75
N ARG A 4 24.84 65.76 47.60
CA ARG A 4 25.06 65.13 46.28
C ARG A 4 25.29 63.63 46.37
N ASP A 5 24.60 62.92 45.48
CA ASP A 5 24.66 61.50 45.18
C ASP A 5 26.03 60.97 44.75
N SER A 6 26.34 59.74 45.15
CA SER A 6 26.90 58.71 44.26
C SER A 6 26.76 57.35 44.94
N LEU A 7 25.66 56.64 44.63
CA LEU A 7 25.41 55.27 45.06
C LEU A 7 26.09 54.30 44.07
N CYS A 8 26.92 53.45 44.66
CA CYS A 8 27.66 52.37 44.04
C CYS A 8 26.73 51.42 43.25
N LYS A 9 26.94 51.29 41.94
CA LYS A 9 26.26 50.28 41.12
C LYS A 9 26.93 48.91 41.35
N ILE A 10 26.20 48.00 41.99
CA ILE A 10 26.52 46.59 42.05
C ILE A 10 26.28 46.01 40.65
N ALA A 11 27.34 45.52 40.01
CA ALA A 11 27.25 44.74 38.78
C ALA A 11 26.78 43.32 39.14
N ALA A 12 25.51 43.02 38.90
CA ALA A 12 25.03 41.65 38.90
C ALA A 12 25.37 41.01 37.53
N LEU A 13 26.35 40.10 37.52
CA LEU A 13 26.55 39.20 36.39
C LEU A 13 25.36 38.24 36.33
N ILE A 14 24.41 38.51 35.41
CA ILE A 14 23.42 37.52 35.01
C ILE A 14 24.10 36.66 33.93
N GLY A 15 24.68 35.54 34.36
CA GLY A 15 25.08 34.48 33.46
C GLY A 15 23.82 33.84 32.87
N VAL A 16 23.49 34.18 31.63
CA VAL A 16 22.50 33.45 30.85
C VAL A 16 23.15 32.14 30.42
N PHE A 17 22.93 31.08 31.21
CA PHE A 17 23.12 29.72 30.73
C PHE A 17 22.02 29.46 29.69
N VAL A 18 22.35 29.64 28.41
CA VAL A 18 21.58 29.03 27.33
C VAL A 18 21.82 27.53 27.46
N VAL A 19 20.85 26.84 28.07
CA VAL A 19 20.77 25.38 27.99
C VAL A 19 20.41 25.07 26.55
N LEU A 20 21.42 24.81 25.74
CA LEU A 20 21.29 24.07 24.49
C LEU A 20 20.65 22.72 24.84
N LYS A 21 19.32 22.62 24.73
CA LYS A 21 18.68 21.33 24.51
C LYS A 21 19.02 20.93 23.08
N VAL A 22 20.20 20.36 22.90
CA VAL A 22 20.41 19.42 21.80
C VAL A 22 19.43 18.29 22.10
N GLN A 23 18.33 18.21 21.35
CA GLN A 23 17.57 16.97 21.27
C GLN A 23 18.49 15.98 20.57
N ALA A 24 19.28 15.26 21.37
CA ALA A 24 19.86 14.03 20.91
C ALA A 24 18.69 13.12 20.52
N PHE A 25 18.60 12.76 19.23
CA PHE A 25 17.74 11.68 18.80
C PHE A 25 18.06 10.46 19.69
N PRO A 26 17.06 9.90 20.39
CA PRO A 26 17.33 8.75 21.23
C PRO A 26 17.72 7.60 20.31
N THR A 27 18.96 7.14 20.40
CA THR A 27 19.34 5.83 19.86
C THR A 27 18.50 4.80 20.59
N ARG A 28 17.44 4.32 19.92
CA ARG A 28 16.50 3.36 20.47
C ARG A 28 16.93 1.94 20.14
N THR A 29 16.60 1.06 21.07
CA THR A 29 16.88 -0.38 21.10
C THR A 29 16.59 -1.05 19.77
N GLY A 30 17.42 -2.01 19.37
CA GLY A 30 17.38 -2.67 18.04
C GLY A 30 16.14 -3.50 17.72
N ASP A 31 14.98 -3.25 18.34
CA ASP A 31 13.70 -3.92 18.15
C ASP A 31 12.73 -3.13 17.24
N ASP A 32 13.20 -2.04 16.62
CA ASP A 32 12.50 -1.26 15.60
C ASP A 32 13.20 -1.44 14.25
N ALA A 33 12.42 -1.57 13.17
CA ALA A 33 12.93 -1.78 11.82
C ALA A 33 13.55 -0.51 11.21
N ASP A 34 13.21 0.67 11.73
CA ASP A 34 13.76 1.96 11.32
C ASP A 34 14.41 2.70 12.52
N ASP A 35 14.89 1.96 13.52
CA ASP A 35 15.45 2.50 14.78
C ASP A 35 14.53 3.50 15.52
N GLY A 36 13.22 3.47 15.21
CA GLY A 36 12.22 4.34 15.80
C GLY A 36 12.23 5.78 15.25
N GLU A 37 12.87 6.02 14.11
CA GLU A 37 12.90 7.34 13.46
C GLU A 37 11.65 7.60 12.59
N LEU A 38 11.32 8.87 12.40
CA LEU A 38 10.43 9.27 11.32
C LEU A 38 11.23 9.13 10.02
N ARG A 39 10.74 8.32 9.07
CA ARG A 39 11.46 8.12 7.81
C ARG A 39 11.65 9.46 7.07
N ASP A 40 12.91 9.74 6.79
CA ASP A 40 13.37 10.77 5.86
C ASP A 40 12.64 10.64 4.52
N ASP A 41 12.33 11.77 3.89
CA ASP A 41 11.83 11.78 2.52
C ASP A 41 12.97 11.62 1.51
N ILE A 42 12.65 11.38 0.24
CA ILE A 42 13.64 11.21 -0.85
C ILE A 42 14.68 12.33 -0.84
N LEU A 43 14.21 13.58 -0.73
CA LEU A 43 15.07 14.76 -0.77
C LEU A 43 15.99 14.88 0.45
N ASP A 44 15.55 14.39 1.61
CA ASP A 44 16.37 14.34 2.82
C ASP A 44 17.41 13.22 2.71
N ILE A 45 17.05 12.07 2.13
CA ILE A 45 17.97 10.95 1.85
C ILE A 45 19.04 11.39 0.84
N ASN A 46 18.66 12.18 -0.16
CA ASN A 46 19.55 12.67 -1.22
C ASN A 46 20.33 13.93 -0.85
N ARG A 47 20.14 14.48 0.36
CA ARG A 47 20.79 15.73 0.77
C ARG A 47 22.32 15.64 0.59
N GLY A 48 22.87 16.59 -0.18
CA GLY A 48 24.29 16.61 -0.58
C GLY A 48 24.61 15.94 -1.91
N LEU A 49 23.61 15.42 -2.64
CA LEU A 49 23.74 14.94 -4.03
C LEU A 49 23.40 16.06 -5.03
N ASP A 50 24.16 17.15 -4.99
CA ASP A 50 23.87 18.41 -5.71
C ASP A 50 23.89 18.35 -7.26
N HIS A 51 24.13 17.16 -7.82
CA HIS A 51 24.13 16.90 -9.27
C HIS A 51 22.77 16.46 -9.79
N LEU A 52 21.82 16.15 -8.90
CA LEU A 52 20.47 15.73 -9.24
C LEU A 52 19.57 16.96 -9.39
N PHE A 53 18.86 17.03 -10.50
CA PHE A 53 17.86 18.05 -10.75
C PHE A 53 16.64 17.79 -9.86
N GLU A 54 16.09 18.83 -9.22
CA GLU A 54 14.97 18.67 -8.27
C GLU A 54 15.24 17.59 -7.21
N GLY A 55 16.50 17.40 -6.82
CA GLY A 55 16.90 16.49 -5.75
C GLY A 55 16.99 15.00 -6.09
N ASP A 56 16.25 14.49 -7.08
CA ASP A 56 16.18 13.05 -7.41
C ASP A 56 16.03 12.74 -8.92
N ILE A 57 16.11 13.75 -9.79
CA ILE A 57 16.10 13.54 -11.24
C ILE A 57 17.51 13.57 -11.78
N ALA A 58 17.95 12.45 -12.37
CA ALA A 58 19.23 12.32 -13.05
C ALA A 58 19.14 12.72 -14.53
N GLY A 59 20.26 13.21 -15.06
CA GLY A 59 20.42 13.50 -16.49
C GLY A 59 19.99 14.91 -16.89
N ASN A 60 19.64 15.07 -18.18
CA ASN A 60 19.29 16.39 -18.74
C ASN A 60 17.78 16.64 -18.60
N PRO A 61 17.36 17.69 -17.88
CA PRO A 61 15.94 17.96 -17.63
C PRO A 61 15.16 18.33 -18.90
N ASN A 62 15.81 18.79 -19.98
CA ASN A 62 15.12 19.18 -21.23
C ASN A 62 14.54 18.01 -22.05
N ARG A 63 14.47 16.80 -21.48
CA ARG A 63 14.06 15.58 -22.18
C ARG A 63 12.97 14.87 -21.38
N ASN A 64 11.70 15.21 -21.65
CA ASN A 64 10.52 14.66 -20.96
C ASN A 64 9.70 13.72 -21.87
N ALA A 65 9.33 12.53 -21.41
CA ALA A 65 8.47 11.60 -22.15
C ALA A 65 6.99 11.99 -22.22
N ILE A 66 6.51 12.84 -21.31
CA ILE A 66 5.16 13.40 -21.39
C ILE A 66 5.01 14.17 -22.71
N LEU A 67 6.01 14.99 -23.08
CA LEU A 67 5.99 15.83 -24.28
C LEU A 67 6.61 15.18 -25.51
N ASP A 68 7.75 14.51 -25.35
CA ASP A 68 8.39 13.74 -26.43
C ASP A 68 7.92 12.29 -26.37
N GLU A 69 6.90 11.95 -27.17
CA GLU A 69 6.37 10.59 -27.24
C GLU A 69 7.44 9.55 -27.58
N LYS A 70 8.54 9.96 -28.24
CA LYS A 70 9.65 9.04 -28.52
C LYS A 70 10.29 8.56 -27.25
N ARG A 71 10.33 9.32 -26.15
CA ARG A 71 10.86 8.89 -24.85
C ARG A 71 9.88 8.07 -24.03
N ARG A 72 8.68 7.74 -24.53
CA ARG A 72 7.79 6.82 -23.82
C ARG A 72 8.33 5.39 -23.91
N TRP A 73 8.24 4.68 -22.80
CA TRP A 73 8.52 3.24 -22.74
C TRP A 73 7.53 2.43 -23.58
N LYS A 74 7.98 1.29 -24.09
CA LYS A 74 7.08 0.25 -24.62
C LYS A 74 6.90 -0.82 -23.56
N PHE A 75 5.67 -1.27 -23.37
CA PHE A 75 5.35 -2.30 -22.37
C PHE A 75 5.37 -3.71 -22.96
N PRO A 76 5.79 -4.73 -22.19
CA PRO A 76 6.33 -4.63 -20.83
C PRO A 76 7.77 -4.04 -20.78
N ILE A 77 8.07 -3.23 -19.76
CA ILE A 77 9.39 -2.63 -19.53
C ILE A 77 10.38 -3.72 -19.08
N PRO A 78 11.49 -3.93 -19.80
CA PRO A 78 12.53 -4.85 -19.36
C PRO A 78 13.26 -4.30 -18.12
N TYR A 79 13.45 -5.13 -17.10
CA TYR A 79 14.16 -4.72 -15.88
C TYR A 79 15.26 -5.70 -15.44
N ILE A 80 16.26 -5.16 -14.76
CA ILE A 80 17.30 -5.90 -14.04
C ILE A 80 17.24 -5.49 -12.57
N LEU A 81 17.19 -6.46 -11.67
CA LEU A 81 17.45 -6.26 -10.24
C LEU A 81 18.90 -6.66 -9.98
N THR A 82 19.79 -5.68 -9.84
CA THR A 82 21.21 -5.96 -9.61
C THR A 82 21.46 -6.64 -8.27
N ASP A 83 22.57 -7.35 -8.14
CA ASP A 83 22.97 -8.02 -6.91
C ASP A 83 23.45 -7.05 -5.83
N SER A 84 23.61 -5.76 -6.17
CA SER A 84 23.92 -4.68 -5.22
C SER A 84 22.75 -4.31 -4.32
N LEU A 85 21.51 -4.57 -4.77
CA LEU A 85 20.31 -4.25 -4.01
C LEU A 85 20.20 -5.12 -2.76
N GLU A 86 19.69 -4.50 -1.69
CA GLU A 86 19.26 -5.25 -0.52
C GLU A 86 18.07 -6.16 -0.86
N LEU A 87 17.97 -7.29 -0.17
CA LEU A 87 16.91 -8.26 -0.44
C LEU A 87 15.52 -7.67 -0.21
N ASN A 88 15.37 -6.81 0.81
CA ASN A 88 14.13 -6.09 1.07
C ASN A 88 13.75 -5.17 -0.10
N ALA A 89 14.71 -4.40 -0.63
CA ALA A 89 14.51 -3.53 -1.77
C ALA A 89 14.03 -4.30 -3.00
N LYS A 90 14.60 -5.48 -3.29
CA LYS A 90 14.14 -6.33 -4.40
C LYS A 90 12.66 -6.73 -4.23
N GLY A 91 12.26 -7.16 -3.04
CA GLY A 91 10.87 -7.48 -2.73
C GLY A 91 9.93 -6.26 -2.88
N VAL A 92 10.35 -5.11 -2.35
CA VAL A 92 9.57 -3.86 -2.43
C VAL A 92 9.42 -3.35 -3.87
N ILE A 93 10.45 -3.50 -4.71
CA ILE A 93 10.36 -3.17 -6.15
C ILE A 93 9.30 -4.02 -6.84
N LEU A 94 9.26 -5.33 -6.57
CA LEU A 94 8.25 -6.21 -7.13
C LEU A 94 6.84 -5.88 -6.60
N GLN A 95 6.71 -5.45 -5.34
CA GLN A 95 5.44 -4.94 -4.82
C GLN A 95 4.97 -3.69 -5.58
N ALA A 96 5.88 -2.74 -5.85
CA ALA A 96 5.55 -1.54 -6.62
C ALA A 96 5.11 -1.90 -8.06
N PHE A 97 5.70 -2.91 -8.70
CA PHE A 97 5.25 -3.40 -10.01
C PHE A 97 3.81 -3.90 -9.99
N GLU A 98 3.39 -4.60 -8.93
CA GLU A 98 2.01 -5.09 -8.80
C GLU A 98 1.01 -3.93 -8.66
N GLU A 99 1.39 -2.82 -8.02
CA GLU A 99 0.55 -1.61 -7.95
C GLU A 99 0.35 -0.95 -9.33
N TYR A 100 1.43 -0.85 -10.12
CA TYR A 100 1.34 -0.38 -11.51
C TYR A 100 0.44 -1.28 -12.35
N ARG A 101 0.60 -2.61 -12.25
CA ARG A 101 -0.23 -3.59 -12.96
C ARG A 101 -1.70 -3.53 -12.56
N MET A 102 -1.99 -3.21 -11.30
CA MET A 102 -3.36 -3.15 -10.78
C MET A 102 -4.09 -1.89 -11.24
N ARG A 103 -3.40 -0.75 -11.34
CA ARG A 103 -4.02 0.57 -11.61
C ARG A 103 -3.82 1.09 -13.04
N SER A 104 -2.95 0.46 -13.83
CA SER A 104 -2.59 0.91 -15.18
C SER A 104 -2.32 -0.25 -16.14
N CYS A 105 -2.03 0.09 -17.39
CA CYS A 105 -1.54 -0.85 -18.39
C CYS A 105 -0.01 -1.06 -18.36
N VAL A 106 0.71 -0.35 -17.48
CA VAL A 106 2.17 -0.52 -17.30
C VAL A 106 2.44 -1.95 -16.83
N ASP A 107 3.43 -2.58 -17.44
CA ASP A 107 3.89 -3.91 -17.08
C ASP A 107 5.40 -4.00 -17.17
N PHE A 108 5.98 -4.99 -16.50
CA PHE A 108 7.41 -5.19 -16.34
C PHE A 108 7.76 -6.64 -16.64
N LYS A 109 8.91 -6.88 -17.27
CA LYS A 109 9.44 -8.23 -17.48
C LYS A 109 10.94 -8.29 -17.21
N PRO A 110 11.49 -9.44 -16.79
CA PRO A 110 12.93 -9.61 -16.68
C PRO A 110 13.64 -9.30 -18.02
N TYR A 111 14.81 -8.69 -17.94
CA TYR A 111 15.65 -8.40 -19.10
C TYR A 111 16.15 -9.67 -19.81
N GLU A 112 16.02 -9.71 -21.14
CA GLU A 112 16.42 -10.84 -21.98
C GLU A 112 17.40 -10.44 -23.10
N GLY A 113 17.76 -9.16 -23.21
CA GLY A 113 18.70 -8.63 -24.20
C GLY A 113 18.19 -7.42 -24.99
N GLU A 114 17.18 -6.72 -24.47
CA GLU A 114 16.58 -5.55 -25.09
C GLU A 114 17.57 -4.37 -25.14
N THR A 115 17.39 -3.47 -26.10
CA THR A 115 18.29 -2.30 -26.22
C THR A 115 18.04 -1.27 -25.12
N THR A 116 16.80 -1.17 -24.65
CA THR A 116 16.38 -0.31 -23.54
C THR A 116 15.83 -1.15 -22.40
N TYR A 117 16.17 -0.78 -21.19
CA TYR A 117 15.79 -1.47 -19.95
C TYR A 117 16.07 -0.58 -18.74
N ILE A 118 15.41 -0.89 -17.62
CA ILE A 118 15.67 -0.27 -16.33
C ILE A 118 16.54 -1.18 -15.48
N SER A 119 17.65 -0.68 -14.95
CA SER A 119 18.52 -1.39 -14.02
C SER A 119 18.37 -0.82 -12.60
N PHE A 120 17.63 -1.52 -11.75
CA PHE A 120 17.52 -1.16 -10.34
C PHE A 120 18.82 -1.51 -9.62
N THR A 121 19.44 -0.48 -9.04
CA THR A 121 20.80 -0.57 -8.49
C THR A 121 20.89 0.16 -7.16
N LYS A 122 21.67 -0.36 -6.21
CA LYS A 122 21.95 0.35 -4.97
C LYS A 122 23.08 1.36 -5.20
N LEU A 123 22.72 2.61 -5.48
CA LEU A 123 23.64 3.74 -5.54
C LEU A 123 23.38 4.69 -4.36
N SER A 124 24.06 5.84 -4.31
CA SER A 124 23.78 6.85 -3.28
C SER A 124 22.45 7.53 -3.60
N GLY A 125 21.53 7.55 -2.63
CA GLY A 125 20.22 8.19 -2.77
C GLY A 125 19.16 7.38 -3.51
N CYS A 126 17.96 7.96 -3.63
CA CYS A 126 16.83 7.49 -4.42
C CYS A 126 16.67 8.42 -5.62
N TRP A 127 16.83 7.93 -6.84
CA TRP A 127 16.72 8.80 -8.02
C TRP A 127 16.50 8.01 -9.30
N SER A 128 16.02 8.71 -10.32
CA SER A 128 15.68 8.15 -11.62
C SER A 128 15.91 9.14 -12.76
N TYR A 129 15.99 8.64 -13.99
CA TYR A 129 15.93 9.47 -15.20
C TYR A 129 14.47 9.72 -15.58
N VAL A 130 14.17 10.81 -16.30
CA VAL A 130 12.80 11.08 -16.76
C VAL A 130 12.53 10.52 -18.16
N GLY A 131 11.73 9.46 -18.26
CA GLY A 131 11.43 8.78 -19.53
C GLY A 131 12.47 7.75 -19.97
N ASP A 132 12.28 7.16 -21.16
CA ASP A 132 13.16 6.17 -21.80
C ASP A 132 14.25 6.84 -22.65
N ASP A 133 15.50 6.73 -22.21
CA ASP A 133 16.68 7.22 -22.94
C ASP A 133 17.06 6.40 -24.18
N LYS A 134 16.33 5.30 -24.46
CA LYS A 134 16.56 4.33 -25.55
C LYS A 134 17.82 3.51 -25.39
N THR A 135 18.36 3.52 -24.18
CA THR A 135 19.49 2.71 -23.74
C THR A 135 19.15 2.12 -22.36
N GLY A 136 20.01 1.24 -21.85
CA GLY A 136 19.94 0.89 -20.44
C GLY A 136 20.10 2.12 -19.55
N GLN A 137 19.21 2.29 -18.57
CA GLN A 137 19.28 3.38 -17.59
C GLN A 137 19.08 2.85 -16.17
N ASN A 138 19.72 3.50 -15.20
CA ASN A 138 19.63 3.09 -13.80
C ASN A 138 18.46 3.79 -13.10
N ILE A 139 17.83 3.08 -12.16
CA ILE A 139 17.09 3.68 -11.06
C ILE A 139 17.85 3.33 -9.78
N SER A 140 18.21 4.35 -9.00
CA SER A 140 18.86 4.14 -7.72
C SER A 140 17.83 3.87 -6.64
N ILE A 141 17.89 2.68 -6.03
CA ILE A 141 17.20 2.38 -4.77
C ILE A 141 18.30 2.15 -3.73
N GLY A 142 18.80 3.26 -3.20
CA GLY A 142 19.85 3.32 -2.20
C GLY A 142 19.40 2.88 -0.80
N ALA A 143 20.25 3.14 0.19
CA ALA A 143 19.88 2.94 1.59
C ALA A 143 18.68 3.82 1.97
N ARG A 144 17.70 3.26 2.70
CA ARG A 144 16.44 3.91 3.13
C ARG A 144 15.44 4.23 2.00
N CYS A 145 15.74 3.87 0.74
CA CYS A 145 14.84 4.05 -0.40
C CYS A 145 13.88 2.87 -0.62
N ASP A 146 14.00 1.81 0.16
CA ASP A 146 13.29 0.53 0.02
C ASP A 146 11.87 0.60 0.59
N THR A 147 11.09 1.57 0.10
CA THR A 147 9.67 1.75 0.43
C THR A 147 8.85 1.71 -0.84
N LYS A 148 7.64 1.15 -0.77
CA LYS A 148 6.76 1.01 -1.94
C LYS A 148 6.52 2.35 -2.62
N ALA A 149 6.20 3.37 -1.84
CA ALA A 149 5.94 4.72 -2.33
C ALA A 149 7.17 5.38 -2.99
N ILE A 150 8.38 5.21 -2.44
CA ILE A 150 9.60 5.74 -3.07
C ILE A 150 9.85 5.03 -4.40
N VAL A 151 9.77 3.70 -4.47
CA VAL A 151 9.95 3.00 -5.74
C VAL A 151 8.90 3.41 -6.78
N GLN A 152 7.64 3.61 -6.34
CA GLN A 152 6.57 4.11 -7.20
C GLN A 152 6.89 5.50 -7.77
N HIS A 153 7.39 6.41 -6.93
CA HIS A 153 7.82 7.75 -7.31
C HIS A 153 8.96 7.71 -8.35
N GLU A 154 10.03 6.96 -8.08
CA GLU A 154 11.16 6.83 -9.02
C GLU A 154 10.76 6.19 -10.36
N LEU A 155 9.80 5.27 -10.33
CA LEU A 155 9.22 4.69 -11.54
C LEU A 155 8.35 5.69 -12.30
N LEU A 156 7.65 6.62 -11.63
CA LEU A 156 6.90 7.68 -12.31
C LEU A 156 7.86 8.62 -13.03
N HIS A 157 9.00 8.98 -12.42
CA HIS A 157 10.08 9.65 -13.15
C HIS A 157 10.49 8.84 -14.38
N ALA A 158 10.82 7.56 -14.23
CA ALA A 158 11.21 6.71 -15.35
C ALA A 158 10.15 6.65 -16.46
N LEU A 159 8.86 6.75 -16.11
CA LEU A 159 7.75 6.79 -17.06
C LEU A 159 7.54 8.17 -17.71
N GLY A 160 8.14 9.23 -17.18
CA GLY A 160 8.14 10.57 -17.77
C GLY A 160 7.65 11.69 -16.88
N PHE A 161 7.33 11.45 -15.61
CA PHE A 161 6.73 12.46 -14.76
C PHE A 161 7.77 13.33 -14.06
N TYR A 162 7.48 14.62 -13.91
CA TYR A 162 8.19 15.55 -13.04
C TYR A 162 7.38 15.78 -11.77
N HIS A 163 7.93 16.56 -10.85
CA HIS A 163 7.25 16.91 -9.62
C HIS A 163 6.03 17.80 -9.80
N GLU A 164 5.02 17.60 -8.95
CA GLU A 164 3.76 18.35 -8.99
C GLU A 164 3.95 19.83 -8.65
N GLN A 165 4.83 20.16 -7.70
CA GLN A 165 5.10 21.55 -7.33
C GLN A 165 5.86 22.34 -8.40
N SER A 166 6.30 21.70 -9.48
CA SER A 166 7.04 22.35 -10.58
C SER A 166 6.14 22.78 -11.74
N ARG A 167 4.83 22.53 -11.65
CA ARG A 167 3.82 22.97 -12.63
C ARG A 167 3.84 24.48 -12.85
N SER A 168 3.49 24.91 -14.07
CA SER A 168 3.35 26.31 -14.47
C SER A 168 2.38 27.10 -13.59
N ASP A 169 1.27 26.45 -13.19
CA ASP A 169 0.16 27.01 -12.40
C ASP A 169 0.32 26.84 -10.87
N ARG A 170 1.42 26.26 -10.37
CA ARG A 170 1.55 25.89 -8.94
C ARG A 170 1.40 27.05 -7.96
N ASP A 171 1.72 28.29 -8.34
CA ASP A 171 1.64 29.46 -7.44
C ASP A 171 0.19 29.85 -7.07
N ASP A 172 -0.82 29.32 -7.76
CA ASP A 172 -2.23 29.48 -7.38
C ASP A 172 -2.61 28.57 -6.19
N TYR A 173 -1.83 27.51 -5.95
CA TYR A 173 -2.12 26.43 -5.00
C TYR A 173 -1.14 26.39 -3.83
N VAL A 174 0.12 26.74 -4.08
CA VAL A 174 1.19 26.74 -3.08
C VAL A 174 1.98 28.04 -3.11
N LYS A 175 2.56 28.38 -1.96
CA LYS A 175 3.49 29.47 -1.81
C LYS A 175 4.87 28.91 -1.48
N ILE A 176 5.86 29.33 -2.27
CA ILE A 176 7.28 29.04 -2.01
C ILE A 176 7.89 30.15 -1.15
N TRP A 177 8.51 29.76 -0.05
CA TRP A 177 9.23 30.63 0.88
C TRP A 177 10.71 30.62 0.53
N TRP A 178 11.06 31.37 -0.51
CA TRP A 178 12.41 31.42 -1.08
C TRP A 178 13.52 31.73 -0.07
N ASP A 179 13.23 32.58 0.91
CA ASP A 179 14.16 32.94 1.98
C ASP A 179 14.47 31.78 2.94
N GLN A 180 13.60 30.77 2.99
CA GLN A 180 13.72 29.58 3.84
C GLN A 180 14.37 28.39 3.14
N ILE A 181 14.60 28.44 1.82
CA ILE A 181 15.28 27.39 1.06
C ILE A 181 16.78 27.43 1.31
N GLU A 182 17.44 26.28 1.47
CA GLU A 182 18.90 26.18 1.57
C GLU A 182 19.61 26.90 0.43
N GLU A 183 20.73 27.57 0.74
CA GLU A 183 21.48 28.33 -0.26
C GLU A 183 22.00 27.40 -1.38
N GLY A 184 21.67 27.72 -2.63
CA GLY A 184 22.02 26.91 -3.81
C GLY A 184 20.93 25.91 -4.22
N MET A 185 19.92 25.67 -3.37
CA MET A 185 18.83 24.72 -3.63
C MET A 185 17.58 25.38 -4.21
N GLU A 186 17.61 26.68 -4.51
CA GLU A 186 16.45 27.42 -5.04
C GLU A 186 15.97 26.86 -6.38
N HIS A 187 16.88 26.34 -7.19
CA HIS A 187 16.57 25.78 -8.51
C HIS A 187 15.62 24.57 -8.47
N ASN A 188 15.57 23.84 -7.34
CA ASN A 188 14.66 22.70 -7.13
C ASN A 188 13.19 23.12 -7.00
N PHE A 189 12.93 24.43 -6.88
CA PHE A 189 11.58 25.00 -6.78
C PHE A 189 11.23 25.83 -8.02
N ASN A 190 11.98 25.75 -9.11
CA ASN A 190 11.60 26.43 -10.34
C ASN A 190 10.28 25.87 -10.89
N LYS A 191 9.51 26.73 -11.55
CA LYS A 191 8.37 26.30 -12.37
C LYS A 191 8.82 26.11 -13.80
N TYR A 192 8.10 25.29 -14.53
CA TYR A 192 8.32 25.13 -15.95
C TYR A 192 7.03 25.36 -16.74
N GLU A 193 7.19 25.90 -17.94
CA GLU A 193 6.11 26.20 -18.85
C GLU A 193 5.56 24.92 -19.49
N ASP A 194 4.41 25.05 -20.17
CA ASP A 194 3.66 23.93 -20.73
C ASP A 194 4.40 23.22 -21.89
N ASP A 195 5.48 23.83 -22.41
CA ASP A 195 6.39 23.23 -23.39
C ASP A 195 7.49 22.36 -22.75
N PHE A 196 7.49 22.24 -21.42
CA PHE A 196 8.39 21.40 -20.64
C PHE A 196 7.66 20.38 -19.75
N ILE A 197 6.59 20.80 -19.07
CA ILE A 197 5.69 19.92 -18.29
C ILE A 197 4.24 20.21 -18.70
N THR A 198 3.45 19.18 -18.98
CA THR A 198 1.98 19.34 -19.12
C THR A 198 1.26 18.67 -17.96
N ASP A 199 0.17 19.30 -17.54
CA ASP A 199 -0.74 18.77 -16.54
C ASP A 199 -1.66 17.64 -17.05
N LEU A 200 -1.61 17.34 -18.36
CA LEU A 200 -2.51 16.42 -19.06
C LEU A 200 -3.99 16.72 -18.77
N ASN A 201 -4.34 18.00 -18.64
CA ASN A 201 -5.67 18.52 -18.31
C ASN A 201 -6.24 17.92 -17.01
N THR A 202 -5.46 17.97 -15.93
CA THR A 202 -5.91 17.63 -14.58
C THR A 202 -5.71 18.79 -13.62
N ALA A 203 -6.55 18.85 -12.58
CA ALA A 203 -6.38 19.80 -11.49
C ALA A 203 -5.03 19.61 -10.76
N TYR A 204 -4.62 20.62 -9.99
CA TYR A 204 -3.48 20.52 -9.07
C TYR A 204 -3.75 19.48 -7.99
N ASP A 205 -2.80 18.58 -7.79
CA ASP A 205 -2.96 17.45 -6.89
C ASP A 205 -2.07 17.53 -5.66
N TYR A 206 -2.65 18.02 -4.55
CA TYR A 206 -1.95 18.04 -3.26
C TYR A 206 -1.65 16.64 -2.71
N GLU A 207 -2.33 15.58 -3.18
CA GLU A 207 -2.07 14.20 -2.77
C GLU A 207 -1.07 13.47 -3.67
N SER A 208 -0.54 14.13 -4.71
CA SER A 208 0.38 13.49 -5.65
C SER A 208 1.60 12.94 -4.92
N ILE A 209 1.97 11.70 -5.26
CA ILE A 209 3.21 11.10 -4.78
C ILE A 209 4.45 11.85 -5.31
N MET A 210 4.28 12.63 -6.38
CA MET A 210 5.29 13.50 -6.99
C MET A 210 5.33 14.89 -6.37
N HIS A 211 4.58 15.17 -5.30
CA HIS A 211 4.64 16.45 -4.61
C HIS A 211 5.72 16.43 -3.50
N TYR A 212 6.46 17.52 -3.37
CA TYR A 212 7.36 17.77 -2.24
C TYR A 212 6.63 17.90 -0.90
N ARG A 213 7.36 17.67 0.19
CA ARG A 213 6.89 17.94 1.56
C ARG A 213 7.04 19.42 1.92
N PRO A 214 6.35 19.89 2.98
CA PRO A 214 6.48 21.28 3.43
C PRO A 214 7.91 21.68 3.80
N LEU A 215 8.70 20.73 4.34
CA LEU A 215 10.04 20.98 4.90
C LEU A 215 11.20 20.69 3.91
N SER A 216 10.90 20.32 2.67
CA SER A 216 11.91 19.97 1.67
C SER A 216 12.93 21.10 1.47
N PHE A 217 14.24 20.79 1.55
CA PHE A 217 15.34 21.76 1.41
C PHE A 217 15.28 22.99 2.33
N ASN A 218 14.76 22.85 3.55
CA ASN A 218 14.67 23.97 4.48
C ASN A 218 16.01 24.29 5.17
N LYS A 219 16.29 25.58 5.34
CA LYS A 219 17.43 26.07 6.16
C LYS A 219 17.28 25.73 7.64
N ASN A 220 16.04 25.71 8.12
CA ASN A 220 15.69 25.46 9.51
C ASN A 220 14.68 24.33 9.55
N GLU A 221 15.02 23.22 10.21
CA GLU A 221 14.26 21.97 10.28
C GLU A 221 12.78 22.14 10.65
N SER A 222 12.40 23.23 11.33
CA SER A 222 11.02 23.49 11.76
C SER A 222 10.25 24.49 10.89
N ILE A 223 10.87 25.08 9.87
CA ILE A 223 10.25 26.11 9.03
C ILE A 223 10.05 25.53 7.61
N PRO A 224 8.83 25.60 7.06
CA PRO A 224 8.56 25.08 5.72
C PRO A 224 9.08 25.99 4.62
N THR A 225 9.55 25.37 3.53
CA THR A 225 9.83 26.02 2.25
C THR A 225 8.60 26.11 1.37
N ILE A 226 7.63 25.21 1.55
CA ILE A 226 6.36 25.21 0.82
C ILE A 226 5.19 25.22 1.80
N THR A 227 4.23 26.12 1.58
CA THR A 227 2.92 26.07 2.24
C THR A 227 1.81 26.15 1.23
N THR A 228 0.73 25.41 1.44
CA THR A 228 -0.47 25.47 0.60
C THR A 228 -1.28 26.74 0.88
N THR A 229 -1.92 27.30 -0.14
CA THR A 229 -2.76 28.52 -0.01
C THR A 229 -3.99 28.25 0.86
N ILE A 230 -4.49 27.01 0.86
CA ILE A 230 -5.50 26.50 1.78
C ILE A 230 -4.78 25.69 2.87
N PRO A 231 -4.73 26.16 4.14
CA PRO A 231 -3.88 25.57 5.17
C PRO A 231 -4.14 24.10 5.50
N TYR A 232 -5.36 23.60 5.22
CA TYR A 232 -5.71 22.19 5.38
C TYR A 232 -4.76 21.26 4.60
N PHE A 233 -4.31 21.68 3.41
CA PHE A 233 -3.46 20.85 2.55
C PHE A 233 -1.96 20.84 2.94
N ASN A 234 -1.53 21.64 3.94
CA ASN A 234 -0.15 21.59 4.41
C ASN A 234 0.23 20.21 4.97
N GLU A 235 -0.77 19.48 5.48
CA GLU A 235 -0.61 18.13 6.01
C GLU A 235 -0.96 17.04 4.98
N VAL A 236 -1.18 17.47 3.74
CA VAL A 236 -1.57 16.62 2.62
C VAL A 236 -0.41 16.39 1.67
N ILE A 237 0.29 17.48 1.33
CA ILE A 237 1.42 17.46 0.41
C ILE A 237 2.57 16.58 0.91
N GLY A 238 3.22 15.88 -0.03
CA GLY A 238 4.37 15.01 0.25
C GLY A 238 4.03 13.69 0.95
N GLN A 239 2.79 13.22 0.78
CA GLN A 239 2.37 11.90 1.20
C GLN A 239 3.23 10.79 0.54
N ARG A 240 3.48 9.70 1.28
CA ARG A 240 4.24 8.52 0.83
C ARG A 240 3.49 7.22 1.16
N LEU A 241 2.20 7.20 0.87
CA LEU A 241 1.33 6.03 1.02
C LEU A 241 1.30 5.22 -0.29
N ASP A 242 0.82 5.85 -1.35
CA ASP A 242 0.60 5.23 -2.67
C ASP A 242 0.36 6.32 -3.73
N PHE A 243 0.03 5.93 -4.97
CA PHE A 243 -0.45 6.85 -6.01
C PHE A 243 -1.75 7.55 -5.61
N SER A 244 -1.87 8.84 -5.94
CA SER A 244 -3.17 9.50 -5.92
C SER A 244 -4.03 9.07 -7.13
N GLU A 245 -5.32 9.42 -7.10
CA GLU A 245 -6.20 9.25 -8.27
C GLU A 245 -5.69 10.01 -9.50
N VAL A 246 -5.11 11.20 -9.29
CA VAL A 246 -4.65 12.08 -10.38
C VAL A 246 -3.34 11.56 -10.97
N ASP A 247 -2.43 11.01 -10.15
CA ASP A 247 -1.21 10.34 -10.62
C ASP A 247 -1.57 9.21 -11.61
N ILE A 248 -2.52 8.35 -11.24
CA ILE A 248 -3.00 7.25 -12.08
C ILE A 248 -3.74 7.76 -13.32
N THR A 249 -4.57 8.79 -13.17
CA THR A 249 -5.29 9.39 -14.30
C THR A 249 -4.32 9.91 -15.36
N ARG A 250 -3.26 10.60 -14.93
CA ARG A 250 -2.23 11.12 -15.82
C ARG A 250 -1.41 10.03 -16.47
N LEU A 251 -0.97 9.04 -15.70
CA LEU A 251 -0.26 7.88 -16.23
C LEU A 251 -1.08 7.16 -17.31
N ASN A 252 -2.36 6.91 -17.04
CA ASN A 252 -3.25 6.21 -17.96
C ASN A 252 -3.57 7.05 -19.21
N ARG A 253 -3.69 8.39 -19.08
CA ARG A 253 -3.84 9.29 -20.25
C ARG A 253 -2.58 9.33 -21.11
N MET A 254 -1.41 9.39 -20.48
CA MET A 254 -0.12 9.46 -21.17
C MET A 254 0.17 8.20 -22.01
N TYR A 255 -0.25 7.03 -21.51
CA TYR A 255 0.02 5.73 -22.13
C TYR A 255 -1.22 5.09 -22.78
N ASP A 256 -2.31 5.84 -22.94
CA ASP A 256 -3.58 5.37 -23.54
C ASP A 256 -4.08 4.05 -22.92
N CYS A 257 -3.97 3.92 -21.60
CA CYS A 257 -4.33 2.69 -20.90
C CYS A 257 -5.85 2.49 -20.88
N ALA A 258 -6.33 1.55 -21.70
CA ALA A 258 -7.74 1.15 -21.71
C ALA A 258 -8.12 0.12 -20.63
N ASN A 259 -7.16 -0.71 -20.22
CA ASN A 259 -7.36 -1.78 -19.25
C ASN A 259 -6.15 -1.90 -18.32
N THR A 260 -6.39 -2.45 -17.15
CA THR A 260 -5.37 -2.84 -16.16
C THR A 260 -4.78 -4.21 -16.49
N GLN A 261 -3.62 -4.53 -15.92
CA GLN A 261 -3.00 -5.84 -16.11
C GLN A 261 -3.60 -6.91 -15.18
N THR A 262 -3.79 -6.60 -13.90
CA THR A 262 -4.17 -7.60 -12.88
C THR A 262 -5.57 -7.44 -12.29
N LEU A 263 -6.24 -6.30 -12.41
CA LEU A 263 -7.64 -6.17 -11.97
C LEU A 263 -8.59 -6.85 -12.98
N LEU A 264 -9.32 -7.87 -12.54
CA LEU A 264 -10.29 -8.63 -13.36
C LEU A 264 -11.73 -8.16 -13.17
N ASP A 265 -12.10 -7.86 -11.93
CA ASP A 265 -13.47 -7.49 -11.59
C ASP A 265 -13.54 -6.62 -10.34
N GLN A 266 -14.55 -5.74 -10.30
CA GLN A 266 -14.88 -4.92 -9.15
C GLN A 266 -16.38 -4.63 -9.16
N CYS A 267 -17.04 -4.78 -8.01
CA CYS A 267 -18.46 -4.51 -7.89
C CYS A 267 -18.87 -4.08 -6.48
N SER A 268 -19.30 -2.82 -6.36
CA SER A 268 -19.93 -2.23 -5.17
C SER A 268 -21.45 -2.13 -5.28
N PHE A 269 -22.04 -2.67 -6.35
CA PHE A 269 -23.48 -2.68 -6.60
C PHE A 269 -24.18 -1.31 -6.69
N GLU A 270 -23.47 -0.19 -6.77
CA GLU A 270 -24.07 1.15 -6.85
C GLU A 270 -24.87 1.42 -8.13
N LEU A 271 -24.69 0.59 -9.18
CA LEU A 271 -25.40 0.71 -10.45
C LEU A 271 -26.41 -0.44 -10.64
N ILE A 272 -27.54 -0.13 -11.28
CA ILE A 272 -28.65 -1.08 -11.53
C ILE A 272 -28.25 -2.30 -12.37
N ASN A 273 -27.19 -2.20 -13.16
CA ASN A 273 -26.69 -3.32 -13.95
C ASN A 273 -25.90 -4.34 -13.13
N ILE A 274 -25.68 -4.10 -11.82
CA ILE A 274 -24.98 -4.98 -10.88
C ILE A 274 -23.67 -5.53 -11.45
N CYS A 275 -22.93 -4.68 -12.16
CA CYS A 275 -21.64 -5.03 -12.80
C CYS A 275 -21.72 -6.18 -13.82
N GLY A 276 -22.92 -6.47 -14.33
CA GLY A 276 -23.21 -7.58 -15.24
C GLY A 276 -23.28 -8.94 -14.54
N MET A 277 -23.43 -8.97 -13.21
CA MET A 277 -23.74 -10.20 -12.50
C MET A 277 -25.12 -10.74 -12.89
N ILE A 278 -25.27 -12.05 -12.83
CA ILE A 278 -26.50 -12.75 -13.19
C ILE A 278 -26.96 -13.65 -12.05
N GLN A 279 -28.25 -13.97 -12.04
CA GLN A 279 -28.83 -14.95 -11.14
C GLN A 279 -29.20 -16.20 -11.93
N ASN A 280 -29.28 -17.32 -11.22
CA ASN A 280 -29.85 -18.53 -11.81
C ASN A 280 -31.38 -18.43 -11.72
N GLU A 281 -32.10 -19.00 -12.67
CA GLU A 281 -33.58 -19.04 -12.66
C GLU A 281 -34.10 -20.41 -12.17
N GLN A 282 -33.20 -21.36 -11.93
CA GLN A 282 -33.51 -22.75 -11.61
C GLN A 282 -33.35 -23.08 -10.12
N ASP A 283 -32.74 -22.19 -9.35
CA ASP A 283 -32.70 -22.27 -7.89
C ASP A 283 -34.01 -21.78 -7.26
N ASN A 284 -34.09 -21.94 -5.94
CA ASN A 284 -35.32 -21.83 -5.17
C ASN A 284 -35.46 -20.52 -4.40
N ALA A 285 -34.52 -19.58 -4.59
CA ALA A 285 -34.57 -18.21 -4.09
C ALA A 285 -33.55 -17.34 -4.84
N ASP A 286 -33.73 -16.02 -4.75
CA ASP A 286 -32.90 -15.05 -5.45
C ASP A 286 -32.13 -14.13 -4.49
N TRP A 287 -31.00 -13.61 -4.97
CA TRP A 287 -30.38 -12.44 -4.36
C TRP A 287 -31.16 -11.19 -4.76
N VAL A 288 -31.19 -10.16 -3.93
CA VAL A 288 -31.89 -8.91 -4.26
C VAL A 288 -30.95 -7.75 -4.01
N GLN A 289 -30.83 -6.84 -4.99
CA GLN A 289 -30.14 -5.58 -4.78
C GLN A 289 -31.00 -4.71 -3.86
N MET A 290 -30.46 -4.36 -2.71
CA MET A 290 -31.17 -3.62 -1.68
C MET A 290 -30.54 -2.24 -1.51
N LEU A 291 -31.40 -1.23 -1.38
CA LEU A 291 -30.98 0.10 -0.95
C LEU A 291 -30.61 0.08 0.54
N SER A 292 -29.48 0.69 0.86
CA SER A 292 -29.00 0.93 2.23
C SER A 292 -30.06 1.60 3.08
N ASN A 293 -30.21 1.14 4.32
CA ASN A 293 -31.13 1.71 5.29
C ASN A 293 -30.51 1.71 6.69
N PRO A 294 -31.07 2.43 7.68
CA PRO A 294 -30.47 2.55 9.01
C PRO A 294 -30.29 1.23 9.79
N THR A 295 -30.95 0.14 9.39
CA THR A 295 -30.81 -1.19 10.03
C THR A 295 -29.79 -2.07 9.31
N ASP A 296 -29.84 -2.05 7.97
CA ASP A 296 -28.90 -2.73 7.10
C ASP A 296 -28.25 -1.70 6.18
N THR A 297 -27.11 -1.16 6.63
CA THR A 297 -26.30 -0.27 5.82
C THR A 297 -25.40 -1.08 4.88
N ASP A 298 -25.24 -0.60 3.66
CA ASP A 298 -24.19 -1.02 2.73
C ASP A 298 -22.79 -0.82 3.34
N HIS A 299 -21.80 -1.52 2.78
CA HIS A 299 -20.41 -1.34 3.17
C HIS A 299 -19.78 -0.15 2.44
N THR A 300 -20.11 0.04 1.16
CA THR A 300 -19.54 1.08 0.27
C THR A 300 -19.52 2.47 0.91
N LEU A 301 -20.70 3.00 1.26
CA LEU A 301 -20.90 4.32 1.86
C LEU A 301 -21.01 4.26 3.38
N ALA A 302 -21.14 3.07 3.97
CA ALA A 302 -21.20 2.85 5.42
C ALA A 302 -22.27 3.72 6.11
N GLY A 303 -23.40 3.97 5.43
CA GLY A 303 -24.48 4.83 5.95
C GLY A 303 -24.12 6.31 6.11
N ARG A 304 -22.95 6.78 5.60
CA ARG A 304 -22.55 8.20 5.63
C ARG A 304 -23.48 9.07 4.77
N CYS A 305 -24.06 8.48 3.73
CA CYS A 305 -25.08 9.10 2.90
C CYS A 305 -26.43 8.44 3.19
N ARG A 306 -27.36 9.21 3.75
CA ARG A 306 -28.71 8.72 4.03
C ARG A 306 -29.42 8.33 2.74
N ASP A 307 -30.10 7.19 2.76
CA ASP A 307 -30.93 6.68 1.65
C ASP A 307 -30.12 6.52 0.33
N SER A 308 -28.82 6.23 0.44
CA SER A 308 -27.88 5.96 -0.65
C SER A 308 -27.00 4.75 -0.33
N GLY A 309 -26.46 4.10 -1.36
CA GLY A 309 -25.63 2.91 -1.22
C GLY A 309 -26.41 1.63 -1.45
N TYR A 310 -25.79 0.64 -2.09
CA TYR A 310 -26.44 -0.61 -2.46
C TYR A 310 -25.59 -1.82 -2.09
N TYR A 311 -26.25 -2.94 -1.84
CA TYR A 311 -25.61 -4.23 -1.60
C TYR A 311 -26.52 -5.35 -2.07
N MET A 312 -25.98 -6.57 -2.20
CA MET A 312 -26.80 -7.75 -2.51
C MET A 312 -27.20 -8.47 -1.23
N LYS A 313 -28.50 -8.77 -1.11
CA LYS A 313 -29.10 -9.46 0.04
C LYS A 313 -29.76 -10.76 -0.39
N PHE A 314 -29.46 -11.84 0.34
CA PHE A 314 -30.25 -13.06 0.33
C PHE A 314 -30.97 -13.18 1.67
N ASP A 315 -32.30 -13.07 1.65
CA ASP A 315 -33.15 -13.17 2.83
C ASP A 315 -33.32 -14.65 3.23
N THR A 316 -32.81 -15.00 4.41
CA THR A 316 -32.92 -16.36 4.95
C THR A 316 -34.02 -16.48 6.00
N SER A 317 -34.85 -15.45 6.20
CA SER A 317 -35.93 -15.46 7.19
C SER A 317 -37.14 -16.30 6.78
N SER A 318 -37.31 -16.54 5.49
CA SER A 318 -38.36 -17.39 4.92
C SER A 318 -37.77 -18.59 4.17
N GLY A 319 -38.61 -19.51 3.70
CA GLY A 319 -38.19 -20.72 2.99
C GLY A 319 -37.79 -21.90 3.88
N THR A 320 -37.47 -23.04 3.27
CA THR A 320 -37.06 -24.27 3.98
C THR A 320 -35.55 -24.33 4.18
N ALA A 321 -35.07 -25.10 5.16
CA ALA A 321 -33.64 -25.37 5.30
C ALA A 321 -33.08 -25.96 3.98
N GLY A 322 -31.92 -25.48 3.54
CA GLY A 322 -31.31 -25.85 2.27
C GLY A 322 -31.77 -25.03 1.07
N THR A 323 -32.71 -24.09 1.22
CA THR A 323 -33.01 -23.09 0.19
C THR A 323 -31.73 -22.32 -0.15
N SER A 324 -31.46 -22.14 -1.44
CA SER A 324 -30.24 -21.48 -1.90
C SER A 324 -30.52 -20.45 -2.99
N ALA A 325 -29.72 -19.39 -2.97
CA ALA A 325 -29.70 -18.36 -4.00
C ALA A 325 -28.30 -18.22 -4.60
N LEU A 326 -28.22 -18.11 -5.92
CA LEU A 326 -26.99 -18.02 -6.69
C LEU A 326 -26.82 -16.63 -7.32
N LEU A 327 -25.66 -16.00 -7.09
CA LEU A 327 -25.23 -14.79 -7.79
C LEU A 327 -23.91 -15.07 -8.50
N GLU A 328 -23.91 -15.01 -9.83
CA GLU A 328 -22.76 -15.34 -10.66
C GLU A 328 -22.16 -14.10 -11.33
N SER A 329 -20.83 -14.03 -11.37
CA SER A 329 -20.12 -13.00 -12.13
C SER A 329 -20.39 -13.12 -13.63
N ARG A 330 -20.06 -12.08 -14.41
CA ARG A 330 -19.85 -12.23 -15.86
C ARG A 330 -18.70 -13.21 -16.15
N ILE A 331 -18.52 -13.57 -17.43
CA ILE A 331 -17.34 -14.35 -17.85
C ILE A 331 -16.09 -13.48 -17.73
N LEU A 332 -15.09 -14.00 -17.04
CA LEU A 332 -13.81 -13.36 -16.78
C LEU A 332 -12.70 -14.11 -17.52
N TYR A 333 -11.63 -13.39 -17.89
CA TYR A 333 -10.57 -13.89 -18.76
C TYR A 333 -9.21 -13.73 -18.06
N PRO A 334 -8.78 -14.73 -17.28
CA PRO A 334 -7.55 -14.62 -16.51
C PRO A 334 -6.32 -14.60 -17.43
N LYS A 335 -5.33 -13.75 -17.12
CA LYS A 335 -4.02 -13.67 -17.78
C LYS A 335 -2.92 -14.38 -16.99
N ARG A 336 -3.07 -14.49 -15.67
CA ARG A 336 -2.22 -15.22 -14.73
C ARG A 336 -2.93 -16.46 -14.18
N ASP A 337 -2.20 -17.27 -13.43
CA ASP A 337 -2.62 -18.57 -12.92
C ASP A 337 -3.22 -18.54 -11.50
N GLU A 338 -3.08 -17.43 -10.81
CA GLU A 338 -3.58 -17.22 -9.45
C GLU A 338 -4.33 -15.89 -9.33
N GLN A 339 -5.41 -15.89 -8.56
CA GLN A 339 -6.25 -14.74 -8.30
C GLN A 339 -6.65 -14.67 -6.82
N CYS A 340 -6.94 -13.46 -6.36
CA CYS A 340 -7.49 -13.20 -5.05
C CYS A 340 -8.88 -12.57 -5.18
N LEU A 341 -9.91 -13.32 -4.75
CA LEU A 341 -11.26 -12.81 -4.62
C LEU A 341 -11.44 -12.23 -3.21
N GLN A 342 -11.57 -10.91 -3.13
CA GLN A 342 -11.88 -10.16 -1.92
C GLN A 342 -13.33 -9.69 -1.97
N PHE A 343 -14.05 -9.75 -0.85
CA PHE A 343 -15.37 -9.14 -0.73
C PHE A 343 -15.73 -8.91 0.73
N PHE A 344 -16.64 -7.96 0.98
CA PHE A 344 -17.25 -7.77 2.28
C PHE A 344 -18.55 -8.57 2.38
N TYR A 345 -18.81 -9.14 3.55
CA TYR A 345 -20.02 -9.90 3.82
C TYR A 345 -20.54 -9.65 5.24
N LYS A 346 -21.86 -9.78 5.42
CA LYS A 346 -22.54 -9.70 6.72
C LYS A 346 -23.58 -10.81 6.79
N MET A 347 -23.62 -11.57 7.88
CA MET A 347 -24.60 -12.65 8.07
C MET A 347 -25.36 -12.42 9.37
N SER A 348 -26.64 -12.12 9.27
CA SER A 348 -27.45 -11.75 10.44
C SER A 348 -28.14 -12.95 11.09
N ARG A 349 -28.14 -13.00 12.43
CA ARG A 349 -29.13 -13.66 13.32
C ARG A 349 -29.39 -15.17 13.21
N ALA A 350 -28.61 -15.96 12.46
CA ALA A 350 -28.71 -17.42 12.54
C ALA A 350 -27.35 -18.12 12.37
N ALA A 351 -26.87 -18.76 13.44
CA ALA A 351 -25.72 -19.66 13.39
C ALA A 351 -26.08 -20.89 12.54
N GLY A 352 -25.57 -20.97 11.31
CA GLY A 352 -25.77 -22.11 10.42
C GLY A 352 -26.06 -21.78 8.96
N ASP A 353 -26.47 -20.54 8.64
CA ASP A 353 -26.50 -20.08 7.24
C ASP A 353 -25.10 -20.15 6.64
N LYS A 354 -25.00 -20.40 5.33
CA LYS A 354 -23.72 -20.59 4.66
C LYS A 354 -23.61 -19.71 3.42
N LEU A 355 -22.44 -19.12 3.23
CA LEU A 355 -22.03 -18.47 1.99
C LEU A 355 -20.93 -19.32 1.36
N VAL A 356 -21.22 -19.92 0.22
CA VAL A 356 -20.30 -20.82 -0.49
C VAL A 356 -19.80 -20.15 -1.77
N ILE A 357 -18.49 -20.18 -1.95
CA ILE A 357 -17.81 -19.59 -3.10
C ILE A 357 -17.45 -20.72 -4.06
N TRP A 358 -17.88 -20.56 -5.29
CA TRP A 358 -17.72 -21.54 -6.35
C TRP A 358 -17.04 -20.92 -7.57
N ILE A 359 -16.40 -21.79 -8.36
CA ILE A 359 -15.89 -21.47 -9.69
C ILE A 359 -16.59 -22.34 -10.71
N ARG A 360 -17.03 -21.74 -11.81
CA ARG A 360 -17.53 -22.42 -13.01
C ARG A 360 -16.62 -22.07 -14.17
N THR A 361 -16.12 -23.09 -14.86
CA THR A 361 -15.48 -22.91 -16.17
C THR A 361 -16.47 -23.35 -17.24
N ASP A 362 -16.81 -22.43 -18.14
CA ASP A 362 -17.69 -22.67 -19.27
C ASP A 362 -16.99 -22.27 -20.57
N ASP A 363 -17.41 -22.83 -21.70
CA ASP A 363 -16.87 -22.45 -23.00
C ASP A 363 -17.57 -21.24 -23.63
N GLY A 364 -18.41 -20.52 -22.87
CA GLY A 364 -19.19 -19.38 -23.35
C GLY A 364 -20.34 -19.74 -24.30
N THR A 365 -20.55 -21.03 -24.60
CA THR A 365 -21.69 -21.50 -25.42
C THR A 365 -22.85 -22.04 -24.58
N GLY A 366 -22.73 -21.96 -23.25
CA GLY A 366 -23.64 -22.60 -22.30
C GLY A 366 -23.19 -23.99 -21.86
N THR A 367 -22.12 -24.55 -22.45
CA THR A 367 -21.58 -25.84 -22.02
C THR A 367 -20.65 -25.68 -20.84
N VAL A 368 -21.10 -26.15 -19.67
CA VAL A 368 -20.31 -26.15 -18.43
C VAL A 368 -19.26 -27.25 -18.48
N ARG A 369 -17.98 -26.90 -18.30
CA ARG A 369 -16.86 -27.85 -18.29
C ARG A 369 -16.56 -28.37 -16.91
N SER A 370 -16.55 -27.49 -15.91
CA SER A 370 -16.37 -27.88 -14.52
C SER A 370 -16.97 -26.86 -13.56
N VAL A 371 -17.43 -27.35 -12.42
CA VAL A 371 -17.88 -26.56 -11.26
C VAL A 371 -17.11 -27.05 -10.04
N ARG A 372 -16.50 -26.13 -9.29
CA ARG A 372 -15.67 -26.45 -8.13
C ARG A 372 -16.04 -25.59 -6.95
N LYS A 373 -16.26 -26.22 -5.80
CA LYS A 373 -16.40 -25.55 -4.51
C LYS A 373 -15.02 -25.09 -4.04
N ILE A 374 -14.87 -23.82 -3.70
CA ILE A 374 -13.58 -23.25 -3.28
C ILE A 374 -13.57 -23.00 -1.78
N HIS A 375 -14.59 -22.30 -1.27
CA HIS A 375 -14.61 -21.89 0.13
C HIS A 375 -16.03 -21.91 0.70
N THR A 376 -16.16 -22.03 2.01
CA THR A 376 -17.45 -21.96 2.71
C THR A 376 -17.29 -21.17 3.98
N ILE A 377 -18.05 -20.08 4.06
CA ILE A 377 -18.21 -19.27 5.25
C ILE A 377 -19.51 -19.71 5.92
N THR A 378 -19.45 -20.00 7.22
CA THR A 378 -20.65 -20.32 8.01
C THR A 378 -20.93 -19.16 8.95
N GLY A 379 -22.20 -18.76 9.04
CA GLY A 379 -22.63 -17.68 9.92
C GLY A 379 -22.31 -18.02 11.37
N ASP A 380 -21.65 -17.09 12.05
CA ASP A 380 -21.24 -17.17 13.46
C ASP A 380 -22.22 -16.46 14.41
N GLY A 381 -23.34 -15.94 13.87
CA GLY A 381 -24.36 -15.22 14.61
C GLY A 381 -24.10 -13.73 14.79
N ASP A 382 -22.94 -13.23 14.36
CA ASP A 382 -22.55 -11.83 14.48
C ASP A 382 -22.89 -11.02 13.22
N ALA A 383 -23.76 -10.03 13.39
CA ALA A 383 -24.37 -9.25 12.33
C ALA A 383 -23.57 -7.99 11.97
N VAL A 384 -22.27 -8.14 11.71
CA VAL A 384 -21.39 -7.04 11.28
C VAL A 384 -20.71 -7.37 9.95
N TRP A 385 -20.25 -6.33 9.26
CA TRP A 385 -19.46 -6.48 8.04
C TRP A 385 -18.09 -7.09 8.35
N LYS A 386 -17.71 -8.08 7.54
CA LYS A 386 -16.44 -8.80 7.64
C LYS A 386 -15.86 -8.90 6.24
N ILE A 387 -14.53 -8.95 6.16
CA ILE A 387 -13.82 -9.15 4.90
C ILE A 387 -13.44 -10.62 4.72
N ALA A 388 -13.58 -11.12 3.50
CA ALA A 388 -13.08 -12.43 3.09
C ALA A 388 -12.07 -12.28 1.95
N HIS A 389 -11.05 -13.14 1.97
CA HIS A 389 -10.10 -13.31 0.86
C HIS A 389 -10.08 -14.79 0.48
N VAL A 390 -10.29 -15.09 -0.80
CA VAL A 390 -10.40 -16.45 -1.32
C VAL A 390 -9.45 -16.61 -2.51
N THR A 391 -8.41 -17.41 -2.33
CA THR A 391 -7.47 -17.76 -3.40
C THR A 391 -8.15 -18.62 -4.46
N LEU A 392 -8.06 -18.19 -5.72
CA LEU A 392 -8.51 -18.92 -6.89
C LEU A 392 -7.28 -19.27 -7.75
N LYS A 393 -7.28 -20.45 -8.37
CA LYS A 393 -6.23 -20.89 -9.30
C LYS A 393 -6.86 -21.34 -10.60
N VAL A 394 -7.14 -20.36 -11.47
CA VAL A 394 -7.86 -20.57 -12.73
C VAL A 394 -7.10 -19.96 -13.89
N THR A 395 -6.90 -20.74 -14.95
CA THR A 395 -6.10 -20.37 -16.14
C THR A 395 -6.93 -20.23 -17.42
N LYS A 396 -8.25 -20.50 -17.33
CA LYS A 396 -9.19 -20.41 -18.45
C LYS A 396 -10.31 -19.48 -18.08
N LYS A 397 -11.05 -18.99 -19.07
CA LYS A 397 -12.23 -18.15 -18.81
C LYS A 397 -13.20 -18.84 -17.85
N PHE A 398 -13.75 -18.08 -16.92
CA PHE A 398 -14.54 -18.61 -15.81
C PHE A 398 -15.53 -17.59 -15.27
N ARG A 399 -16.43 -18.08 -14.41
CA ARG A 399 -17.26 -17.28 -13.50
C ARG A 399 -16.94 -17.70 -12.07
N TYR A 400 -16.86 -16.73 -11.17
CA TYR A 400 -17.05 -17.02 -9.74
C TYR A 400 -18.51 -16.81 -9.39
N PHE A 401 -19.01 -17.51 -8.39
CA PHE A 401 -20.38 -17.29 -7.93
C PHE A 401 -20.55 -17.56 -6.45
N PHE A 402 -21.47 -16.80 -5.86
CA PHE A 402 -21.87 -16.88 -4.47
C PHE A 402 -23.14 -17.69 -4.36
N GLN A 403 -23.09 -18.73 -3.55
CA GLN A 403 -24.27 -19.48 -3.13
C GLN A 403 -24.58 -19.16 -1.67
N GLY A 404 -25.66 -18.42 -1.45
CA GLY A 404 -26.26 -18.29 -0.12
C GLY A 404 -27.10 -19.53 0.17
N ILE A 405 -27.00 -20.10 1.38
CA ILE A 405 -27.76 -21.28 1.80
C ILE A 405 -28.38 -21.02 3.18
N LYS A 406 -29.70 -21.16 3.28
CA LYS A 406 -30.41 -21.16 4.57
C LYS A 406 -30.07 -22.42 5.36
N GLY A 407 -29.47 -22.26 6.53
CA GLY A 407 -28.93 -23.35 7.34
C GLY A 407 -29.99 -24.16 8.08
N SER A 408 -31.04 -23.50 8.58
CA SER A 408 -32.10 -24.14 9.36
C SER A 408 -33.46 -23.49 9.10
N ALA A 409 -34.53 -24.23 9.37
CA ALA A 409 -35.90 -23.74 9.24
C ALA A 409 -36.21 -22.57 10.20
N SER A 410 -35.48 -22.47 11.32
CA SER A 410 -35.62 -21.40 12.31
C SER A 410 -34.73 -20.18 12.05
N SER A 411 -33.89 -20.20 10.99
CA SER A 411 -33.12 -19.01 10.61
C SER A 411 -34.07 -17.85 10.28
N SER A 412 -33.83 -16.68 10.89
CA SER A 412 -34.57 -15.42 10.70
C SER A 412 -33.66 -14.31 10.15
N GLY A 413 -32.58 -14.72 9.47
CA GLY A 413 -31.46 -13.88 9.11
C GLY A 413 -31.47 -13.38 7.68
N ALA A 414 -30.29 -12.96 7.24
CA ALA A 414 -29.97 -12.66 5.86
C ALA A 414 -28.45 -12.73 5.65
N ILE A 415 -28.04 -13.04 4.43
CA ILE A 415 -26.66 -12.97 3.96
C ILE A 415 -26.54 -11.75 3.05
N LEU A 416 -25.59 -10.87 3.35
CA LEU A 416 -25.32 -9.66 2.58
C LEU A 416 -23.88 -9.74 2.06
N ILE A 417 -23.68 -9.28 0.82
CA ILE A 417 -22.35 -9.13 0.21
C ILE A 417 -22.23 -7.77 -0.47
N ASP A 418 -21.03 -7.20 -0.43
CA ASP A 418 -20.72 -5.89 -0.98
C ASP A 418 -19.22 -5.75 -1.28
N ASP A 419 -18.82 -4.69 -1.99
CA ASP A 419 -17.42 -4.32 -2.26
C ASP A 419 -16.55 -5.49 -2.75
N ILE A 420 -17.01 -6.17 -3.80
CA ILE A 420 -16.31 -7.30 -4.41
C ILE A 420 -15.15 -6.79 -5.25
N THR A 421 -13.99 -7.43 -5.12
CA THR A 421 -12.80 -7.18 -5.91
C THR A 421 -12.17 -8.51 -6.29
N LEU A 422 -11.82 -8.68 -7.56
CA LEU A 422 -11.05 -9.81 -8.04
C LEU A 422 -9.80 -9.32 -8.76
N THR A 423 -8.64 -9.65 -8.21
CA THR A 423 -7.33 -9.33 -8.78
C THR A 423 -6.57 -10.61 -9.10
N GLU A 424 -5.70 -10.56 -10.10
CA GLU A 424 -4.75 -11.61 -10.43
C GLU A 424 -3.47 -11.48 -9.59
N THR A 425 -3.66 -11.51 -8.28
CA THR A 425 -2.62 -11.42 -7.26
C THR A 425 -2.79 -12.54 -6.25
N VAL A 426 -1.77 -12.77 -5.44
CA VAL A 426 -1.85 -13.70 -4.30
C VAL A 426 -2.67 -13.04 -3.19
N CYS A 427 -3.51 -13.81 -2.50
CA CYS A 427 -4.20 -13.31 -1.31
C CYS A 427 -3.25 -13.17 -0.12
N PRO A 428 -3.49 -12.21 0.79
CA PRO A 428 -2.67 -12.04 1.98
C PRO A 428 -2.72 -13.29 2.88
N ASN A 429 -1.57 -13.68 3.44
CA ASN A 429 -1.45 -14.81 4.37
C ASN A 429 -2.22 -14.57 5.68
N ALA A 430 -2.26 -13.33 6.14
CA ALA A 430 -2.94 -12.91 7.35
C ALA A 430 -3.88 -11.73 7.07
N VAL A 431 -5.09 -11.81 7.62
CA VAL A 431 -6.07 -10.72 7.62
C VAL A 431 -6.62 -10.59 9.03
N TRP A 432 -6.46 -9.40 9.61
CA TRP A 432 -6.92 -9.08 10.95
C TRP A 432 -7.76 -7.80 10.93
N GLN A 433 -9.05 -7.95 11.22
CA GLN A 433 -9.98 -6.84 11.39
C GLN A 433 -10.13 -6.55 12.88
N ILE A 434 -9.63 -5.39 13.31
CA ILE A 434 -9.77 -4.89 14.68
C ILE A 434 -10.99 -3.98 14.70
N ARG A 435 -12.01 -4.37 15.45
CA ARG A 435 -13.27 -3.64 15.50
C ARG A 435 -13.29 -2.60 16.61
N ASN A 436 -14.12 -1.59 16.44
CA ASN A 436 -14.30 -0.49 17.40
C ASN A 436 -12.94 0.12 17.79
N PHE A 437 -12.14 0.44 16.77
CA PHE A 437 -10.75 0.84 16.94
C PHE A 437 -10.65 2.19 17.66
N THR A 438 -11.64 3.06 17.54
CA THR A 438 -11.73 4.29 18.34
C THR A 438 -11.77 3.99 19.84
N ASN A 439 -12.53 2.97 20.26
CA ASN A 439 -12.50 2.54 21.66
C ASN A 439 -11.18 1.85 22.04
N VAL A 440 -10.56 1.11 21.11
CA VAL A 440 -9.21 0.54 21.33
C VAL A 440 -8.19 1.64 21.61
N LEU A 441 -8.19 2.71 20.82
CA LEU A 441 -7.36 3.91 21.04
C LEU A 441 -7.65 4.55 22.40
N ALA A 442 -8.92 4.69 22.78
CA ALA A 442 -9.30 5.34 24.05
C ALA A 442 -8.95 4.53 25.30
N THR A 443 -8.92 3.19 25.21
CA THR A 443 -8.83 2.30 26.39
C THR A 443 -7.46 1.64 26.57
N THR A 444 -6.66 1.55 25.50
CA THR A 444 -5.35 0.88 25.55
C THR A 444 -4.28 1.84 26.06
N ALA A 445 -3.61 1.51 27.16
CA ALA A 445 -2.55 2.37 27.70
C ALA A 445 -1.35 2.49 26.73
N PRO A 446 -0.66 3.65 26.67
CA PRO A 446 0.58 3.80 25.91
C PRO A 446 1.60 2.70 26.25
N GLY A 447 2.29 2.17 25.25
CA GLY A 447 3.22 1.05 25.41
C GLY A 447 2.57 -0.33 25.54
N SER A 448 1.24 -0.44 25.48
CA SER A 448 0.53 -1.72 25.54
C SER A 448 0.06 -2.18 24.16
N PRO A 449 0.34 -3.43 23.75
CA PRO A 449 -0.12 -3.95 22.46
C PRO A 449 -1.49 -4.63 22.56
N VAL A 450 -2.25 -4.54 21.47
CA VAL A 450 -3.28 -5.51 21.10
C VAL A 450 -2.63 -6.52 20.17
N LYS A 451 -2.78 -7.82 20.46
CA LYS A 451 -2.13 -8.90 19.70
C LYS A 451 -3.13 -9.67 18.87
N SER A 452 -2.78 -9.98 17.63
CA SER A 452 -3.54 -10.88 16.79
C SER A 452 -3.43 -12.34 17.29
N LYS A 453 -4.28 -13.21 16.76
CA LYS A 453 -3.99 -14.65 16.71
C LYS A 453 -2.73 -14.90 15.88
N CYS A 454 -2.10 -16.05 16.05
CA CYS A 454 -1.03 -16.47 15.15
C CYS A 454 -1.62 -17.00 13.83
N PHE A 455 -0.97 -16.63 12.75
CA PHE A 455 -1.21 -17.08 11.38
C PHE A 455 -0.09 -18.03 10.97
N VAL A 456 -0.23 -18.70 9.83
CA VAL A 456 0.78 -19.60 9.27
C VAL A 456 0.97 -19.19 7.81
N ASN A 457 2.21 -18.94 7.40
CA ASN A 457 2.51 -18.61 6.01
C ASN A 457 2.50 -19.87 5.12
N SER A 458 2.68 -19.72 3.81
CA SER A 458 2.70 -20.84 2.86
C SER A 458 3.83 -21.86 3.10
N GLU A 459 4.95 -21.47 3.74
CA GLU A 459 6.05 -22.37 4.07
C GLU A 459 5.79 -23.20 5.34
N GLY A 460 4.97 -22.68 6.26
CA GLY A 460 4.64 -23.31 7.55
C GLY A 460 5.13 -22.56 8.79
N TYR A 461 5.81 -21.42 8.65
CA TYR A 461 6.18 -20.55 9.78
C TYR A 461 4.94 -19.91 10.39
N SER A 462 4.85 -19.94 11.73
CA SER A 462 3.79 -19.25 12.46
C SER A 462 4.23 -17.87 12.95
N PHE A 463 3.39 -16.87 12.76
CA PHE A 463 3.66 -15.47 13.12
C PHE A 463 2.39 -14.75 13.54
N GLY A 464 2.51 -13.65 14.27
CA GLY A 464 1.40 -12.77 14.61
C GLY A 464 1.80 -11.30 14.52
N ILE A 465 0.79 -10.44 14.65
CA ILE A 465 0.93 -8.98 14.58
C ILE A 465 0.56 -8.38 15.93
N SER A 466 1.42 -7.51 16.45
CA SER A 466 1.18 -6.67 17.62
C SER A 466 0.94 -5.24 17.16
N VAL A 467 -0.22 -4.69 17.51
CA VAL A 467 -0.58 -3.29 17.26
C VAL A 467 -0.48 -2.54 18.56
N TYR A 468 0.32 -1.49 18.61
CA TYR A 468 0.40 -0.55 19.73
C TYR A 468 -0.42 0.69 19.36
N PRO A 469 -1.68 0.82 19.83
CA PRO A 469 -2.56 1.87 19.34
C PRO A 469 -2.06 3.28 19.70
N ASN A 470 -1.43 3.44 20.87
CA ASN A 470 -0.92 4.72 21.37
C ASN A 470 0.61 4.73 21.50
N GLY A 471 1.29 4.18 20.49
CA GLY A 471 2.74 4.03 20.43
C GLY A 471 3.31 2.96 21.38
N LYS A 472 4.39 2.30 20.96
CA LYS A 472 5.20 1.44 21.85
C LYS A 472 6.07 2.26 22.79
N HIS A 473 6.50 3.44 22.33
CA HIS A 473 7.38 4.34 23.06
C HIS A 473 6.71 5.70 23.30
N VAL A 474 7.06 6.33 24.42
CA VAL A 474 6.46 7.59 24.88
C VAL A 474 6.71 8.80 23.97
N ASP A 475 7.67 8.74 23.06
CA ASP A 475 7.97 9.89 22.17
C ASP A 475 6.99 9.99 21.00
N TYR A 476 6.24 8.91 20.70
CA TYR A 476 5.31 8.86 19.57
C TYR A 476 3.91 8.40 20.03
N PRO A 477 3.26 9.12 20.96
CA PRO A 477 1.96 8.71 21.49
C PRO A 477 0.84 8.82 20.44
N ASP A 478 1.02 9.68 19.44
CA ASP A 478 0.04 9.98 18.38
C ASP A 478 0.19 9.07 17.15
N TYR A 479 0.92 7.97 17.29
CA TYR A 479 1.14 6.97 16.24
C TYR A 479 0.65 5.60 16.67
N VAL A 480 0.09 4.87 15.72
CA VAL A 480 -0.07 3.43 15.83
C VAL A 480 1.23 2.76 15.40
N GLY A 481 1.80 1.96 16.29
CA GLY A 481 2.94 1.09 15.98
C GLY A 481 2.46 -0.30 15.55
N MET A 482 3.14 -0.93 14.59
CA MET A 482 2.82 -2.27 14.10
C MET A 482 4.06 -3.13 14.04
N TYR A 483 4.00 -4.30 14.67
CA TYR A 483 5.13 -5.21 14.84
C TYR A 483 4.73 -6.64 14.51
N MET A 484 5.70 -7.41 14.04
CA MET A 484 5.64 -8.85 13.90
C MET A 484 6.25 -9.54 15.12
N HIS A 485 5.71 -10.69 15.48
CA HIS A 485 6.43 -11.71 16.27
C HIS A 485 6.24 -13.09 15.65
N LEU A 486 7.21 -13.97 15.83
CA LEU A 486 7.06 -15.38 15.53
C LEU A 486 6.29 -16.08 16.65
N CYS A 487 5.50 -17.08 16.30
CA CYS A 487 4.81 -17.95 17.26
C CYS A 487 5.40 -19.36 17.18
N SER A 488 5.47 -20.07 18.31
CA SER A 488 5.78 -21.50 18.27
C SER A 488 4.63 -22.26 17.63
N GLY A 489 4.90 -23.06 16.59
CA GLY A 489 3.91 -23.84 15.87
C GLY A 489 4.23 -25.33 15.77
N GLU A 490 3.27 -26.10 15.28
CA GLU A 490 3.42 -27.55 15.05
C GLU A 490 4.51 -27.89 14.02
N ASN A 491 4.79 -26.97 13.09
CA ASN A 491 5.75 -27.15 12.01
C ASN A 491 7.20 -26.85 12.44
N ASP A 492 7.43 -26.24 13.61
CA ASP A 492 8.74 -25.72 14.01
C ASP A 492 9.86 -26.77 14.05
N ALA A 493 9.54 -28.06 14.10
CA ALA A 493 10.51 -29.15 14.08
C ALA A 493 11.12 -29.41 12.70
N VAL A 494 10.41 -29.04 11.62
CA VAL A 494 10.85 -29.24 10.23
C VAL A 494 11.25 -27.94 9.54
N MET A 495 10.89 -26.79 10.11
CA MET A 495 11.29 -25.48 9.59
C MET A 495 12.79 -25.22 9.77
N GLU A 496 13.37 -24.44 8.84
CA GLU A 496 14.74 -23.94 8.96
C GLU A 496 14.82 -22.75 9.91
N TRP A 497 15.89 -22.66 10.69
CA TRP A 497 16.08 -21.59 11.67
C TRP A 497 17.54 -21.08 11.63
N PRO A 498 17.79 -19.76 11.72
CA PRO A 498 16.81 -18.68 11.78
C PRO A 498 15.96 -18.58 10.50
N ALA A 499 14.75 -18.04 10.62
CA ALA A 499 13.82 -17.85 9.50
C ALA A 499 14.28 -16.69 8.58
N ALA A 500 15.51 -16.75 8.06
CA ALA A 500 16.18 -15.69 7.31
C ALA A 500 15.64 -15.54 5.89
N ASN A 501 15.83 -14.39 5.24
CA ASN A 501 15.43 -14.08 3.86
C ASN A 501 13.92 -14.08 3.60
N ARG A 502 13.09 -14.00 4.65
CA ARG A 502 11.64 -13.87 4.51
C ARG A 502 11.26 -12.42 4.69
N GLN A 503 10.54 -11.87 3.71
CA GLN A 503 10.03 -10.52 3.80
C GLN A 503 8.71 -10.51 4.54
N MET A 504 8.66 -9.79 5.66
CA MET A 504 7.43 -9.41 6.33
C MET A 504 6.91 -8.14 5.67
N THR A 505 5.66 -8.16 5.21
CA THR A 505 4.94 -6.99 4.71
C THR A 505 3.68 -6.82 5.53
N ILE A 506 3.52 -5.66 6.17
CA ILE A 506 2.30 -5.29 6.91
C ILE A 506 1.63 -4.15 6.14
N VAL A 507 0.30 -4.26 5.98
CA VAL A 507 -0.52 -3.26 5.31
C VAL A 507 -1.67 -2.85 6.22
N ALA A 508 -1.74 -1.56 6.57
CA ALA A 508 -2.98 -0.97 7.05
C ALA A 508 -3.83 -0.59 5.83
N MET A 509 -4.98 -1.25 5.67
CA MET A 509 -5.79 -1.16 4.46
C MET A 509 -6.60 0.14 4.44
N ASP A 510 -6.48 0.90 3.34
CA ASP A 510 -7.48 1.91 2.99
C ASP A 510 -8.69 1.19 2.39
N GLN A 511 -9.85 1.24 3.07
CA GLN A 511 -11.02 0.43 2.75
C GLN A 511 -11.95 1.09 1.71
N ASP A 512 -11.37 1.81 0.75
CA ASP A 512 -12.10 2.35 -0.39
C ASP A 512 -12.75 1.21 -1.19
N SER A 513 -13.98 1.44 -1.65
CA SER A 513 -14.73 0.49 -2.49
C SER A 513 -14.09 0.31 -3.87
N ASP A 514 -13.45 1.36 -4.40
CA ASP A 514 -12.64 1.25 -5.61
C ASP A 514 -11.20 0.89 -5.25
N VAL A 515 -10.78 -0.33 -5.61
CA VAL A 515 -9.44 -0.83 -5.27
C VAL A 515 -8.33 0.03 -5.88
N LYS A 516 -8.60 0.69 -7.01
CA LYS A 516 -7.62 1.55 -7.67
C LYS A 516 -7.37 2.84 -6.89
N LEU A 517 -8.33 3.27 -6.07
CA LEU A 517 -8.25 4.51 -5.27
C LEU A 517 -7.71 4.28 -3.85
N ARG A 518 -7.50 3.02 -3.45
CA ARG A 518 -6.95 2.68 -2.13
C ARG A 518 -5.52 3.16 -2.02
N MET A 519 -5.23 4.00 -1.02
CA MET A 519 -3.87 4.44 -0.68
C MET A 519 -3.43 3.82 0.64
N SER A 520 -3.35 2.48 0.66
CA SER A 520 -3.01 1.71 1.86
C SER A 520 -1.59 1.99 2.36
N SER A 521 -1.39 2.00 3.68
CA SER A 521 -0.07 2.18 4.27
C SER A 521 0.65 0.84 4.35
N THR A 522 1.68 0.65 3.53
CA THR A 522 2.46 -0.58 3.43
C THR A 522 3.87 -0.37 3.97
N ARG A 523 4.36 -1.29 4.81
CA ARG A 523 5.79 -1.36 5.14
C ARG A 523 6.29 -2.80 5.10
N SER A 524 7.57 -2.95 4.75
CA SER A 524 8.23 -4.24 4.67
C SER A 524 9.65 -4.20 5.25
N PHE A 525 10.04 -5.29 5.91
CA PHE A 525 11.43 -5.59 6.25
C PHE A 525 11.71 -7.06 5.89
N THR A 526 12.99 -7.41 5.75
CA THR A 526 13.40 -8.80 5.49
C THR A 526 14.18 -9.36 6.67
N THR A 527 13.81 -10.55 7.11
CA THR A 527 14.52 -11.25 8.19
C THR A 527 15.92 -11.67 7.75
N ASP A 528 16.82 -11.77 8.70
CA ASP A 528 18.23 -12.06 8.48
C ASP A 528 18.70 -13.19 9.41
N THR A 529 20.01 -13.33 9.59
CA THR A 529 20.60 -14.33 10.49
C THR A 529 20.60 -13.93 11.97
N ASN A 530 19.95 -12.82 12.33
CA ASN A 530 19.89 -12.38 13.73
C ASN A 530 19.16 -13.44 14.59
N PRO A 531 19.69 -13.79 15.79
CA PRO A 531 19.09 -14.78 16.67
C PRO A 531 17.63 -14.53 17.06
N ARG A 532 17.10 -13.31 16.92
CA ARG A 532 15.66 -13.05 17.13
C ARG A 532 14.75 -13.85 16.22
N TRP A 533 15.24 -14.24 15.05
CA TRP A 533 14.51 -15.04 14.06
C TRP A 533 14.72 -16.54 14.25
N ASN A 534 15.38 -16.97 15.33
CA ASN A 534 15.47 -18.38 15.69
C ASN A 534 14.13 -18.94 16.18
N LYS A 535 14.07 -20.27 16.24
CA LYS A 535 12.94 -21.02 16.77
C LYS A 535 12.50 -20.45 18.11
N THR A 536 11.21 -20.11 18.20
CA THR A 536 10.63 -19.42 19.35
C THR A 536 10.84 -20.16 20.67
N THR A 537 10.72 -21.50 20.67
CA THR A 537 10.94 -22.32 21.88
C THR A 537 12.40 -22.39 22.34
N ALA A 538 13.35 -22.02 21.48
CA ALA A 538 14.78 -21.97 21.80
C ALA A 538 15.24 -20.55 22.14
N ASN A 539 14.36 -19.54 21.99
CA ASN A 539 14.66 -18.15 22.28
C ASN A 539 14.34 -17.86 23.75
N PRO A 540 15.32 -17.45 24.58
CA PRO A 540 15.10 -17.18 26.00
C PRO A 540 14.15 -15.99 26.26
N ASP A 541 14.01 -15.09 25.28
CA ASP A 541 13.16 -13.90 25.37
C ASP A 541 11.72 -14.17 24.91
N ALA A 542 11.41 -15.39 24.47
CA ALA A 542 10.06 -15.76 24.08
C ALA A 542 9.14 -15.92 25.30
N VAL A 543 7.92 -15.38 25.18
CA VAL A 543 6.93 -15.36 26.26
C VAL A 543 5.78 -16.31 25.92
N TRP A 544 5.41 -17.16 26.87
CA TRP A 544 4.22 -18.01 26.76
C TRP A 544 2.94 -17.15 26.79
N ASP A 545 2.02 -17.41 25.86
CA ASP A 545 0.73 -16.73 25.76
C ASP A 545 -0.41 -17.75 25.80
N ASP A 546 -1.17 -17.73 26.90
CA ASP A 546 -2.30 -18.64 27.13
C ASP A 546 -3.42 -18.50 26.08
N SER A 547 -3.53 -17.35 25.39
CA SER A 547 -4.58 -17.13 24.39
C SER A 547 -4.36 -17.92 23.10
N CYS A 548 -3.12 -18.29 22.79
CA CYS A 548 -2.76 -19.12 21.64
C CYS A 548 -2.18 -20.48 22.05
N GLU A 549 -2.00 -20.73 23.35
CA GLU A 549 -1.25 -21.88 23.89
C GLU A 549 0.12 -22.03 23.19
N CYS A 550 0.81 -20.90 23.00
CA CYS A 550 2.02 -20.82 22.19
C CYS A 550 3.04 -19.85 22.81
N PHE A 551 4.33 -20.05 22.52
CA PHE A 551 5.36 -19.05 22.78
C PHE A 551 5.34 -17.99 21.67
N ARG A 552 5.49 -16.72 22.02
CA ARG A 552 5.69 -15.61 21.08
C ARG A 552 7.09 -15.02 21.24
N SER A 553 7.77 -14.76 20.14
CA SER A 553 9.04 -14.03 20.15
C SER A 553 8.84 -12.57 20.55
N GLN A 554 9.94 -11.84 20.72
CA GLN A 554 9.90 -10.39 20.85
C GLN A 554 9.33 -9.73 19.59
N ASP A 555 8.59 -8.64 19.78
CA ASP A 555 8.00 -7.82 18.71
C ASP A 555 9.08 -7.02 17.96
N TYR A 556 9.09 -7.11 16.63
CA TYR A 556 9.96 -6.37 15.71
C TYR A 556 9.14 -5.73 14.57
N GLY A 557 9.36 -4.44 14.30
CA GLY A 557 8.54 -3.66 13.35
C GLY A 557 8.66 -2.17 13.59
N TRP A 558 7.59 -1.41 13.44
CA TRP A 558 7.65 0.06 13.34
C TRP A 558 6.88 0.77 14.45
N THR A 559 7.53 1.70 15.14
CA THR A 559 6.88 2.58 16.13
C THR A 559 5.98 3.62 15.47
N THR A 560 6.39 4.14 14.31
CA THR A 560 5.74 5.28 13.63
C THR A 560 4.95 4.84 12.40
N PHE A 561 4.30 3.67 12.43
CA PHE A 561 3.70 3.05 11.23
C PHE A 561 2.68 3.97 10.54
N ILE A 562 1.66 4.43 11.27
CA ILE A 562 0.65 5.40 10.79
C ILE A 562 0.23 6.32 11.94
N SER A 563 0.09 7.63 11.67
CA SER A 563 -0.36 8.60 12.68
C SER A 563 -1.85 8.47 12.94
N HIS A 564 -2.30 8.83 14.14
CA HIS A 564 -3.72 8.90 14.49
C HIS A 564 -4.50 9.82 13.57
N LYS A 565 -3.86 10.90 13.11
CA LYS A 565 -4.47 11.82 12.14
C LYS A 565 -4.67 11.17 10.78
N HIS A 566 -3.68 10.45 10.26
CA HIS A 566 -3.80 9.77 8.96
C HIS A 566 -4.84 8.65 8.99
N LEU A 567 -5.02 7.96 10.12
CA LEU A 567 -6.10 6.98 10.29
C LEU A 567 -7.50 7.55 10.03
N GLN A 568 -7.71 8.85 10.27
CA GLN A 568 -9.01 9.52 10.14
C GLN A 568 -9.22 10.17 8.76
N ARG A 569 -8.20 10.23 7.90
CA ARG A 569 -8.26 11.03 6.67
C ARG A 569 -8.85 10.28 5.48
N ARG A 570 -8.57 8.99 5.36
CA ARG A 570 -9.10 8.10 4.31
C ARG A 570 -10.01 7.03 4.92
N SER A 571 -10.21 5.92 4.22
CA SER A 571 -11.04 4.81 4.71
C SER A 571 -10.22 3.79 5.51
N PHE A 572 -9.16 4.20 6.20
CA PHE A 572 -8.42 3.31 7.12
C PHE A 572 -9.31 2.83 8.27
N LEU A 573 -10.13 3.73 8.83
CA LEU A 573 -11.16 3.42 9.81
C LEU A 573 -12.55 3.55 9.15
N LYS A 574 -13.06 2.43 8.63
CA LYS A 574 -14.41 2.33 8.04
C LYS A 574 -15.28 1.47 8.95
N ASN A 575 -16.48 1.94 9.28
CA ASN A 575 -17.32 1.35 10.34
C ASN A 575 -16.61 1.22 11.71
N ASP A 576 -15.64 2.10 11.98
CA ASP A 576 -14.72 2.02 13.14
C ASP A 576 -13.89 0.74 13.21
N ASP A 577 -13.70 0.08 12.07
CA ASP A 577 -12.85 -1.10 11.94
C ASP A 577 -11.52 -0.71 11.26
N LEU A 578 -10.42 -1.20 11.81
CA LEU A 578 -9.10 -1.16 11.17
C LEU A 578 -8.80 -2.56 10.60
N ILE A 579 -8.51 -2.64 9.30
CA ILE A 579 -8.11 -3.89 8.64
C ILE A 579 -6.62 -3.87 8.41
N ILE A 580 -5.94 -4.88 8.93
CA ILE A 580 -4.52 -5.12 8.74
C ILE A 580 -4.35 -6.42 7.96
N THR A 581 -3.60 -6.37 6.87
CA THR A 581 -3.15 -7.58 6.18
C THR A 581 -1.66 -7.75 6.36
N ALA A 582 -1.18 -8.99 6.38
CA ALA A 582 0.24 -9.26 6.47
C ALA A 582 0.66 -10.50 5.68
N ASP A 583 1.88 -10.43 5.16
CA ASP A 583 2.52 -11.48 4.37
C ASP A 583 3.94 -11.74 4.87
N PHE A 584 4.33 -13.01 4.90
CA PHE A 584 5.65 -13.43 5.33
C PHE A 584 6.20 -14.44 4.32
N ASN A 585 6.92 -13.94 3.31
CA ASN A 585 7.22 -14.70 2.10
C ASN A 585 8.73 -14.86 1.89
N ASP A 586 9.16 -16.04 1.42
CA ASP A 586 10.56 -16.30 1.06
C ASP A 586 11.01 -15.51 -0.16
N LEU A 587 12.11 -14.76 -0.02
CA LEU A 587 12.77 -14.03 -1.09
C LEU A 587 14.10 -14.64 -1.49
N THR A 588 14.46 -15.86 -1.03
CA THR A 588 15.77 -16.47 -1.31
C THR A 588 16.08 -16.53 -2.83
N HIS A 589 15.06 -16.73 -3.67
CA HIS A 589 15.18 -16.72 -5.13
C HIS A 589 15.62 -15.36 -5.72
N LEU A 590 15.50 -14.26 -4.96
CA LEU A 590 15.91 -12.92 -5.38
C LEU A 590 17.34 -12.56 -4.98
N ILE A 591 18.06 -13.40 -4.22
CA ILE A 591 19.43 -13.08 -3.77
C ILE A 591 20.36 -12.85 -4.98
N LYS A 592 20.26 -13.72 -5.99
CA LYS A 592 21.06 -13.68 -7.22
C LYS A 592 20.16 -13.56 -8.45
N THR A 593 19.99 -12.34 -8.94
CA THR A 593 19.07 -12.02 -10.05
C THR A 593 19.72 -11.21 -11.16
N GLU A 594 20.91 -10.68 -10.93
CA GLU A 594 21.60 -9.87 -11.93
C GLU A 594 21.98 -10.71 -13.15
N VAL A 595 21.70 -10.15 -14.33
CA VAL A 595 22.04 -10.76 -15.62
C VAL A 595 23.02 -9.87 -16.38
N PRO A 596 24.02 -10.43 -17.07
CA PRO A 596 24.95 -9.62 -17.87
C PRO A 596 24.23 -8.86 -18.98
N VAL A 597 24.50 -7.57 -19.09
CA VAL A 597 24.00 -6.74 -20.19
C VAL A 597 24.72 -7.15 -21.48
N LYS A 598 23.96 -7.62 -22.48
CA LYS A 598 24.48 -7.94 -23.81
C LYS A 598 24.96 -6.66 -24.50
N PRO A 599 26.16 -6.62 -25.10
CA PRO A 599 26.58 -5.50 -25.92
C PRO A 599 25.59 -5.30 -27.08
N ALA A 600 25.28 -4.04 -27.41
CA ALA A 600 24.49 -3.74 -28.60
C ALA A 600 25.21 -4.33 -29.83
N ALA A 601 24.50 -5.13 -30.64
CA ALA A 601 25.05 -5.61 -31.90
C ALA A 601 25.42 -4.40 -32.77
N PRO A 602 26.61 -4.38 -33.42
CA PRO A 602 26.97 -3.28 -34.32
C PRO A 602 25.90 -3.17 -35.42
N SER A 603 25.32 -1.98 -35.58
CA SER A 603 24.33 -1.72 -36.61
C SER A 603 24.98 -1.86 -37.98
N ASN A 604 24.62 -2.90 -38.73
CA ASN A 604 24.89 -2.99 -40.16
C ASN A 604 23.88 -2.11 -40.90
N ASP A 605 23.90 -0.79 -40.64
CA ASP A 605 23.34 0.17 -41.58
C ASP A 605 24.39 0.38 -42.65
N ILE A 606 24.34 -0.50 -43.66
CA ILE A 606 24.96 -0.24 -44.95
C ILE A 606 24.21 0.97 -45.50
N ALA A 607 24.91 2.10 -45.61
CA ALA A 607 24.45 3.24 -46.36
C ALA A 607 24.14 2.78 -47.79
N ASP A 608 22.85 2.75 -48.15
CA ASP A 608 22.44 2.74 -49.55
C ASP A 608 22.73 4.13 -50.13
N GLU A 609 23.98 4.33 -50.57
CA GLU A 609 24.29 5.27 -51.65
C GLU A 609 23.99 4.58 -52.99
N VAL A 610 22.91 4.98 -53.67
CA VAL A 610 22.87 5.27 -55.11
C VAL A 610 21.86 6.37 -55.40
#